data_AF-A0A2H3JCF3-F1
#
_entry.id   AF-A0A2H3JCF3-F1
#
_cell.length_a   1.000
_cell.length_b   1.000
_cell.length_c   1.000
_cell.angle_alpha   90.00
_cell.angle_beta   90.00
_cell.angle_gamma   90.00
#
_symmetry.space_group_name_H-M   'P 1'
#
loop_
_entity.id
_entity.type
_entity.pdbx_description
1 polymer ?
#
loop_
_entity_poly.entity_id
_entity_poly.type
_entity_poly.pdbx_seq_one_letter_code
_entity_poly.pdbx_strand_id
1 'polypeptide(L)'
;LFLLNHILLKYGRWLTDFPPMPLTQAQLEPPHFLGHILQEELAYDDAELAVGVEAGRERFNPEQANAYNVVLQCVLQQEGKIFFFHSAGGGGKTFTCNAIASAVQTHRKVALCVESSGIASLLLIGWCTAHSQFKIPIVVHETSTCHIPKNSNLADLIWETGIII
;
A
#
# COMPACT_ATOMS: atom_id res chain seq x y z
N LEU A 1 -15.62 3.00 -20.57
CA LEU A 1 -14.40 2.21 -20.83
C LEU A 1 -13.16 2.82 -20.20
N PHE A 2 -12.84 4.09 -20.49
CA PHE A 2 -11.74 4.81 -19.84
C PHE A 2 -11.83 4.81 -18.30
N LEU A 3 -12.98 5.17 -17.74
CA LEU A 3 -13.20 5.17 -16.28
C LEU A 3 -13.04 3.78 -15.65
N LEU A 4 -13.50 2.74 -16.35
CA LEU A 4 -13.37 1.36 -15.89
C LEU A 4 -11.91 0.90 -15.91
N ASN A 5 -11.17 1.27 -16.96
CA ASN A 5 -9.73 1.03 -17.03
C ASN A 5 -9.00 1.76 -15.91
N HIS A 6 -9.34 3.03 -15.63
CA HIS A 6 -8.76 3.78 -14.53
C HIS A 6 -9.03 3.13 -13.16
N ILE A 7 -10.22 2.57 -12.94
CA ILE A 7 -10.52 1.80 -11.73
C ILE A 7 -9.69 0.51 -11.68
N LEU A 8 -9.59 -0.23 -12.78
CA LEU A 8 -8.81 -1.47 -12.85
C LEU A 8 -7.31 -1.23 -12.62
N LEU A 9 -6.78 -0.10 -13.10
CA LEU A 9 -5.39 0.31 -12.90
C LEU A 9 -5.03 0.42 -11.42
N LYS A 10 -5.94 0.94 -10.58
CA LYS A 10 -5.78 0.96 -9.11
C LYS A 10 -5.62 -0.41 -8.48
N TYR A 11 -6.04 -1.47 -9.18
CA TYR A 11 -5.91 -2.85 -8.73
C TYR A 11 -4.83 -3.62 -9.52
N GLY A 12 -3.98 -2.90 -10.27
CA GLY A 12 -2.94 -3.47 -11.12
C GLY A 12 -3.48 -4.34 -12.25
N ARG A 13 -4.71 -4.08 -12.69
CA ARG A 13 -5.40 -4.83 -13.74
C ARG A 13 -5.65 -3.92 -14.93
N TRP A 14 -5.68 -4.50 -16.12
CA TRP A 14 -6.07 -3.80 -17.33
C TRP A 14 -7.37 -4.35 -17.87
N LEU A 15 -8.07 -3.54 -18.65
CA LEU A 15 -9.25 -4.01 -19.37
C LEU A 15 -8.92 -5.20 -20.31
N THR A 16 -7.68 -5.29 -20.79
CA THR A 16 -7.16 -6.39 -21.61
C THR A 16 -7.12 -7.72 -20.87
N ASP A 17 -7.07 -7.72 -19.54
CA ASP A 17 -7.07 -8.93 -18.72
C ASP A 17 -8.45 -9.62 -18.66
N PHE A 18 -9.48 -9.00 -19.25
CA PHE A 18 -10.87 -9.45 -19.19
C PHE A 18 -11.53 -9.53 -20.58
N PRO A 19 -11.12 -10.45 -21.46
CA PRO A 19 -11.87 -10.70 -22.70
C PRO A 19 -13.30 -11.19 -22.37
N PRO A 20 -14.36 -10.72 -23.09
CA PRO A 20 -14.36 -10.03 -24.39
C PRO A 20 -14.54 -8.50 -24.30
N MET A 21 -14.04 -7.84 -23.24
CA MET A 21 -14.27 -6.40 -23.06
C MET A 21 -13.77 -5.55 -24.25
N PRO A 22 -14.56 -4.55 -24.71
CA PRO A 22 -14.17 -3.71 -25.85
C PRO A 22 -13.00 -2.79 -25.49
N LEU A 23 -11.96 -2.76 -26.32
CA LEU A 23 -10.75 -1.95 -26.12
C LEU A 23 -10.71 -0.79 -27.12
N THR A 24 -10.31 0.41 -26.69
CA THR A 24 -9.99 1.53 -27.60
C THR A 24 -8.51 1.56 -27.96
N GLN A 25 -8.15 2.26 -29.04
CA GLN A 25 -6.78 2.28 -29.58
C GLN A 25 -5.73 2.83 -28.60
N ALA A 26 -6.14 3.72 -27.67
CA ALA A 26 -5.30 4.21 -26.58
C ALA A 26 -5.09 3.20 -25.43
N GLN A 27 -5.83 2.09 -25.42
CA GLN A 27 -5.74 0.99 -24.43
C GLN A 27 -4.97 -0.22 -24.97
N LEU A 28 -4.51 -0.16 -26.24
CA LEU A 28 -3.72 -1.20 -26.89
C LEU A 28 -2.22 -1.08 -26.60
N GLU A 29 -1.74 0.14 -26.30
CA GLU A 29 -0.36 0.36 -25.87
C GLU A 29 -0.32 0.55 -24.35
N PRO A 30 0.33 -0.34 -23.59
CA PRO A 30 0.58 -0.10 -22.19
C PRO A 30 1.60 1.06 -22.08
N PRO A 31 1.27 2.21 -21.46
CA PRO A 31 2.27 3.21 -21.10
C PRO A 31 3.31 2.55 -20.19
N HIS A 32 4.51 3.13 -20.09
CA HIS A 32 5.52 2.72 -19.10
C HIS A 32 4.90 2.73 -17.69
N PHE A 33 4.42 1.56 -17.28
CA PHE A 33 3.32 1.38 -16.34
C PHE A 33 3.73 1.57 -14.87
N LEU A 34 5.00 1.28 -14.59
CA LEU A 34 5.66 1.46 -13.31
C LEU A 34 5.57 2.93 -12.86
N GLY A 35 5.80 3.86 -13.79
CA GLY A 35 5.66 5.29 -13.53
C GLY A 35 4.25 5.68 -13.12
N HIS A 36 3.20 5.12 -13.75
CA HIS A 36 1.82 5.47 -13.43
C HIS A 36 1.34 4.88 -12.09
N ILE A 37 1.68 3.62 -11.78
CA ILE A 37 1.33 3.03 -10.47
C ILE A 37 2.08 3.75 -9.36
N LEU A 38 3.39 3.94 -9.50
CA LEU A 38 4.15 4.70 -8.50
C LEU A 38 3.62 6.13 -8.39
N GLN A 39 3.28 6.75 -9.51
CA GLN A 39 2.72 8.10 -9.49
C GLN A 39 1.36 8.13 -8.79
N GLU A 40 0.48 7.13 -8.94
CA GLU A 40 -0.76 7.04 -8.16
C GLU A 40 -0.50 6.79 -6.67
N GLU A 41 0.41 5.88 -6.33
CA GLU A 41 0.88 5.61 -4.96
C GLU A 41 1.69 6.77 -4.35
N LEU A 42 2.02 7.79 -5.13
CA LEU A 42 2.71 9.00 -4.68
C LEU A 42 1.91 10.27 -4.98
N ALA A 43 0.71 10.16 -5.57
CA ALA A 43 -0.20 11.27 -5.92
C ALA A 43 -1.17 11.55 -4.78
N TYR A 44 -0.66 11.51 -3.55
CA TYR A 44 -1.39 12.04 -2.42
C TYR A 44 -1.27 13.56 -2.38
N ASP A 45 -2.25 14.22 -1.78
CA ASP A 45 -2.12 15.64 -1.45
C ASP A 45 -1.15 15.76 -0.26
N ASP A 46 0.07 16.21 -0.55
CA ASP A 46 1.13 16.38 0.44
C ASP A 46 0.69 17.27 1.62
N ALA A 47 -0.15 18.28 1.36
CA ALA A 47 -0.63 19.19 2.40
C ALA A 47 -1.66 18.51 3.30
N GLU A 48 -2.57 17.73 2.72
CA GLU A 48 -3.55 16.94 3.49
C GLU A 48 -2.86 15.87 4.33
N LEU A 49 -1.88 15.16 3.76
CA LEU A 49 -1.08 14.17 4.48
C LEU A 49 -0.28 14.80 5.62
N ALA A 50 0.38 15.94 5.39
CA ALA A 50 1.16 16.61 6.42
C ALA A 50 0.28 17.07 7.60
N VAL A 51 -0.91 17.60 7.31
CA VAL A 51 -1.89 17.97 8.34
C VAL A 51 -2.37 16.74 9.12
N GLY A 52 -2.65 15.63 8.43
CA GLY A 52 -3.05 14.37 9.05
C GLY A 52 -1.97 13.77 9.96
N VAL A 53 -0.70 13.85 9.55
CA VAL A 53 0.45 13.39 10.35
C VAL A 53 0.60 14.23 11.61
N GLU A 54 0.57 15.56 11.49
CA GLU A 54 0.77 16.43 12.66
C GLU A 54 -0.38 16.31 13.67
N ALA A 55 -1.63 16.30 13.19
CA ALA A 55 -2.80 16.03 14.03
C ALA A 55 -2.76 14.63 14.67
N GLY A 56 -2.16 13.65 13.99
CA GLY A 56 -1.91 12.32 14.51
C GLY A 56 -0.94 12.34 15.69
N ARG A 57 0.19 13.06 15.54
CA ARG A 57 1.25 13.17 16.54
C ARG A 57 0.80 13.83 17.83
N GLU A 58 -0.07 14.84 17.75
CA GLU A 58 -0.64 15.51 18.93
C GLU A 58 -1.55 14.59 19.75
N ARG A 59 -2.09 13.53 19.15
CA ARG A 59 -3.07 12.62 19.78
C ARG A 59 -2.47 11.31 20.27
N PHE A 60 -1.19 11.07 20.00
CA PHE A 60 -0.52 9.85 20.45
C PHE A 60 -0.36 9.81 21.97
N ASN A 61 -0.55 8.63 22.54
CA ASN A 61 0.03 8.33 23.85
C ASN A 61 1.56 8.14 23.72
N PRO A 62 2.30 8.12 24.84
CA PRO A 62 3.76 7.99 24.82
C PRO A 62 4.27 6.75 24.07
N GLU A 63 3.57 5.62 24.18
CA GLU A 63 3.95 4.36 23.55
C GLU A 63 3.76 4.39 22.03
N GLN A 64 2.65 4.96 21.56
CA GLN A 64 2.37 5.17 20.14
C GLN A 64 3.36 6.16 19.52
N ALA A 65 3.67 7.26 20.22
CA ALA A 65 4.66 8.23 19.77
C ALA A 65 6.04 7.60 19.66
N ASN A 66 6.43 6.76 20.63
CA ASN A 66 7.69 6.03 20.58
C ASN A 66 7.73 5.04 19.40
N ALA A 67 6.68 4.24 19.22
CA ALA A 67 6.59 3.29 18.09
C ALA A 67 6.66 4.02 16.74
N TYR A 68 5.90 5.09 16.58
CA TYR A 68 5.91 5.95 15.40
C TYR A 68 7.32 6.46 15.10
N ASN A 69 8.01 7.04 16.09
CA ASN A 69 9.35 7.62 15.90
C ASN A 69 10.37 6.54 15.52
N VAL A 70 10.36 5.41 16.21
CA VAL A 70 11.30 4.29 15.95
C VAL A 70 11.11 3.73 14.54
N VAL A 71 9.87 3.46 14.14
CA VAL A 71 9.57 2.92 12.81
C VAL A 71 9.91 3.93 11.73
N LEU A 72 9.50 5.19 11.88
CA LEU A 72 9.80 6.23 10.88
C LEU A 72 11.30 6.43 10.72
N GLN A 73 12.07 6.49 11.80
CA GLN A 73 13.54 6.60 11.71
C GLN A 73 14.16 5.41 10.99
N CYS A 74 13.72 4.18 11.30
CA CYS A 74 14.20 2.97 10.62
C CYS A 74 13.93 3.03 9.10
N VAL A 75 12.75 3.50 8.69
CA VAL A 75 12.40 3.66 7.26
C VAL A 75 13.25 4.74 6.60
N LEU A 76 13.48 5.86 7.27
CA LEU A 76 14.30 6.96 6.74
C LEU A 76 15.78 6.55 6.59
N GLN A 77 16.30 5.78 7.55
CA GLN A 77 17.67 5.26 7.55
C GLN A 77 17.86 3.99 6.71
N GLN A 78 16.78 3.42 6.15
CA GLN A 78 16.80 2.20 5.33
C GLN A 78 17.42 0.99 6.05
N GLU A 79 17.19 0.83 7.35
CA GLU A 79 17.83 -0.23 8.15
C GLU A 79 17.22 -1.63 7.94
N GLY A 80 16.06 -1.74 7.28
CA GLY A 80 15.43 -3.02 6.94
C GLY A 80 15.06 -3.89 8.15
N LYS A 81 14.30 -3.34 9.10
CA LYS A 81 13.87 -4.05 10.34
C LYS A 81 12.42 -4.52 10.26
N ILE A 82 12.12 -5.56 11.04
CA ILE A 82 10.77 -6.08 11.27
C ILE A 82 10.34 -5.66 12.68
N PHE A 83 9.14 -5.10 12.79
CA PHE A 83 8.55 -4.68 14.06
C PHE A 83 7.27 -5.47 14.32
N PHE A 84 7.01 -5.80 15.59
CA PHE A 84 5.73 -6.33 16.02
C PHE A 84 5.04 -5.33 16.93
N PHE A 85 3.91 -4.78 16.48
CA PHE A 85 3.17 -3.79 17.25
C PHE A 85 2.04 -4.42 18.05
N HIS A 86 2.29 -4.62 19.36
CA HIS A 86 1.34 -5.24 20.25
C HIS A 86 0.56 -4.20 21.05
N SER A 87 -0.77 -4.29 21.03
CA SER A 87 -1.63 -3.55 21.97
C SER A 87 -2.97 -4.27 22.16
N ALA A 88 -3.67 -3.95 23.25
CA ALA A 88 -5.02 -4.44 23.49
C ALA A 88 -6.01 -3.97 22.41
N GLY A 89 -7.21 -4.57 22.38
CA GLY A 89 -8.32 -4.07 21.58
C GLY A 89 -8.61 -2.61 21.91
N GLY A 90 -8.79 -1.77 20.89
CA GLY A 90 -8.97 -0.32 21.08
C GLY A 90 -7.69 0.49 21.33
N GLY A 91 -6.51 -0.13 21.40
CA GLY A 91 -5.23 0.56 21.64
C GLY A 91 -4.67 1.37 20.46
N GLY A 92 -5.51 1.74 19.48
CA GLY A 92 -5.14 2.64 18.38
C GLY A 92 -4.07 2.12 17.42
N LYS A 93 -3.96 0.80 17.19
CA LYS A 93 -2.99 0.23 16.24
C LYS A 93 -3.15 0.80 14.85
N THR A 94 -4.35 0.67 14.30
CA THR A 94 -4.71 1.20 12.98
C THR A 94 -4.43 2.71 12.87
N PHE A 95 -4.77 3.48 13.91
CA PHE A 95 -4.49 4.92 13.94
C PHE A 95 -2.99 5.22 13.82
N THR A 96 -2.17 4.49 14.58
CA THR A 96 -0.71 4.64 14.54
C THR A 96 -0.12 4.17 13.20
N CYS A 97 -0.60 3.03 12.68
CA CYS A 97 -0.20 2.50 11.37
C CYS A 97 -0.48 3.49 10.24
N ASN A 98 -1.67 4.09 10.21
CA ASN A 98 -2.04 5.08 9.21
C ASN A 98 -1.17 6.33 9.31
N ALA A 99 -0.89 6.81 10.52
CA ALA A 99 0.00 7.94 10.70
C ALA A 99 1.44 7.64 10.22
N ILE A 100 1.96 6.43 10.47
CA ILE A 100 3.25 5.99 9.94
C ILE A 100 3.21 5.97 8.40
N ALA A 101 2.16 5.38 7.81
CA ALA A 101 2.00 5.32 6.36
C ALA A 101 2.01 6.72 5.73
N SER A 102 1.18 7.63 6.26
CA SER A 102 1.13 9.03 5.82
C SER A 102 2.48 9.71 5.98
N ALA A 103 3.17 9.51 7.09
CA ALA A 103 4.51 10.09 7.31
C ALA A 103 5.55 9.54 6.35
N VAL A 104 5.49 8.27 5.97
CA VAL A 104 6.38 7.71 4.94
C VAL A 104 6.06 8.30 3.56
N GLN A 105 4.77 8.48 3.25
CA GLN A 105 4.31 9.09 2.00
C GLN A 105 4.70 10.57 1.87
N THR A 106 4.69 11.36 2.95
CA THR A 106 5.20 12.75 2.91
C THR A 106 6.70 12.83 2.57
N HIS A 107 7.45 11.75 2.81
CA HIS A 107 8.84 11.62 2.39
C HIS A 107 8.98 11.02 0.99
N ARG A 108 7.90 10.98 0.20
CA ARG A 108 7.85 10.44 -1.17
C ARG A 108 8.30 8.98 -1.28
N LYS A 109 8.07 8.19 -0.22
CA LYS A 109 8.29 6.74 -0.21
C LYS A 109 6.95 6.01 -0.26
N VAL A 110 6.93 4.85 -0.90
CA VAL A 110 5.74 4.01 -1.00
C VAL A 110 5.51 3.28 0.34
N ALA A 111 4.28 3.34 0.86
CA ALA A 111 3.84 2.62 2.05
C ALA A 111 2.70 1.67 1.69
N LEU A 112 2.98 0.37 1.65
CA LEU A 112 1.98 -0.66 1.37
C LEU A 112 1.28 -1.09 2.66
N CYS A 113 0.05 -0.63 2.86
CA CYS A 113 -0.77 -1.02 4.00
C CYS A 113 -1.70 -2.17 3.61
N VAL A 114 -1.62 -3.28 4.32
CA VAL A 114 -2.41 -4.48 4.04
C VAL A 114 -3.07 -5.02 5.30
N GLU A 115 -4.29 -5.53 5.14
CA GLU A 115 -4.97 -6.24 6.22
C GLU A 115 -5.25 -7.68 5.86
N SER A 116 -5.38 -8.55 6.86
CA SER A 116 -5.75 -9.94 6.65
C SER A 116 -7.21 -10.11 6.18
N SER A 117 -8.08 -9.17 6.54
CA SER A 117 -9.52 -9.18 6.23
C SER A 117 -9.94 -7.93 5.46
N GLY A 118 -10.86 -8.10 4.52
CA GLY A 118 -11.42 -7.00 3.73
C GLY A 118 -12.20 -5.96 4.55
N ILE A 119 -12.76 -6.32 5.70
CA ILE A 119 -13.41 -5.34 6.58
C ILE A 119 -12.35 -4.52 7.34
N ALA A 120 -11.25 -5.17 7.75
CA ALA A 120 -10.16 -4.49 8.43
C ALA A 120 -9.42 -3.55 7.47
N SER A 121 -9.25 -3.92 6.20
CA SER A 121 -8.54 -3.10 5.21
C SER A 121 -9.17 -1.73 5.00
N LEU A 122 -10.48 -1.59 5.22
CA LEU A 122 -11.19 -0.29 5.16
C LEU A 122 -10.66 0.73 6.16
N LEU A 123 -10.04 0.26 7.24
CA LEU A 123 -9.49 1.11 8.29
C LEU A 123 -8.06 1.57 7.98
N LEU A 124 -7.33 0.87 7.10
CA LEU A 124 -6.01 1.28 6.65
C LEU A 124 -6.08 2.17 5.42
N ILE A 125 -5.10 3.07 5.28
CA ILE A 125 -4.95 3.86 4.05
C ILE A 125 -4.57 2.90 2.90
N GLY A 126 -5.32 2.88 1.80
CA GLY A 126 -5.04 2.02 0.63
C GLY A 126 -5.95 0.80 0.45
N TRP A 127 -6.75 0.45 1.48
CA TRP A 127 -7.89 -0.48 1.37
C TRP A 127 -7.62 -1.86 0.74
N CYS A 128 -6.41 -2.40 0.88
CA CYS A 128 -6.05 -3.68 0.31
C CYS A 128 -5.93 -4.80 1.36
N THR A 129 -6.31 -6.01 0.96
CA THR A 129 -6.01 -7.21 1.75
C THR A 129 -4.65 -7.78 1.36
N ALA A 130 -3.96 -8.44 2.28
CA ALA A 130 -2.72 -9.15 1.98
C ALA A 130 -2.91 -10.18 0.85
N HIS A 131 -4.06 -10.85 0.82
CA HIS A 131 -4.41 -11.80 -0.24
C HIS A 131 -4.46 -11.15 -1.62
N SER A 132 -5.15 -10.02 -1.75
CA SER A 132 -5.25 -9.31 -3.03
C SER A 132 -3.94 -8.63 -3.42
N GLN A 133 -3.25 -8.03 -2.46
CA GLN A 133 -2.01 -7.28 -2.69
C GLN A 133 -0.89 -8.19 -3.13
N PHE A 134 -0.68 -9.31 -2.43
CA PHE A 134 0.46 -10.20 -2.68
C PHE A 134 0.09 -11.45 -3.49
N LYS A 135 -1.12 -11.52 -4.05
CA LYS A 135 -1.60 -12.68 -4.82
C LYS A 135 -1.49 -13.98 -4.02
N ILE A 136 -1.81 -13.94 -2.72
CA ILE A 136 -1.76 -15.11 -1.84
C ILE A 136 -2.92 -16.03 -2.23
N PRO A 137 -2.67 -17.31 -2.58
CA PRO A 137 -3.72 -18.24 -2.92
C PRO A 137 -4.65 -18.47 -1.71
N ILE A 138 -5.95 -18.60 -1.98
CA ILE A 138 -6.96 -18.85 -0.94
C ILE A 138 -6.78 -20.25 -0.35
N VAL A 139 -6.47 -21.23 -1.19
CA VAL A 139 -6.16 -22.59 -0.79
C VAL A 139 -4.64 -22.74 -0.79
N VAL A 140 -4.06 -22.99 0.39
CA VAL A 140 -2.62 -23.09 0.59
C VAL A 140 -2.24 -24.55 0.79
N HIS A 141 -1.24 -25.00 0.05
CA HIS A 141 -0.57 -26.29 0.17
C HIS A 141 0.92 -26.05 0.48
N GLU A 142 1.65 -27.11 0.84
CA GLU A 142 3.10 -27.01 1.16
C GLU A 142 3.94 -26.40 0.03
N THR A 143 3.48 -26.54 -1.21
CA THR A 143 4.14 -25.99 -2.41
C THR A 143 3.51 -24.70 -2.93
N SER A 144 2.58 -24.10 -2.18
CA SER A 144 1.92 -22.86 -2.60
C SER A 144 2.90 -21.69 -2.51
N THR A 145 2.87 -20.84 -3.55
CA THR A 145 3.67 -19.62 -3.64
C THR A 145 2.80 -18.45 -4.06
N CYS A 146 3.14 -17.24 -3.63
CA CYS A 146 2.56 -16.01 -4.15
C CYS A 146 2.98 -15.84 -5.62
N HIS A 147 2.01 -15.84 -6.54
CA HIS A 147 2.31 -15.74 -7.97
C HIS A 147 2.54 -14.28 -8.39
N ILE A 148 3.75 -13.78 -8.14
CA ILE A 148 4.20 -12.44 -8.52
C ILE A 148 5.36 -12.59 -9.51
N PRO A 149 5.13 -12.44 -10.84
CA PRO A 149 6.19 -12.50 -11.83
C PRO A 149 7.24 -11.40 -11.61
N LYS A 150 8.53 -11.71 -11.84
CA LYS A 150 9.63 -10.76 -11.64
C LYS A 150 9.50 -9.49 -12.47
N ASN A 151 8.98 -9.61 -13.69
CA ASN A 151 8.77 -8.48 -14.61
C ASN A 151 7.33 -7.94 -14.52
N SER A 152 6.68 -8.13 -13.37
CA SER A 152 5.36 -7.59 -13.12
C SER A 152 5.48 -6.29 -12.34
N ASN A 153 4.53 -5.41 -12.59
CA ASN A 153 4.49 -4.10 -11.96
C ASN A 153 4.30 -4.18 -10.43
N LEU A 154 3.66 -5.25 -9.95
CA LEU A 154 3.58 -5.52 -8.52
C LEU A 154 4.95 -5.84 -7.92
N ALA A 155 5.82 -6.54 -8.67
CA ALA A 155 7.19 -6.78 -8.22
C ALA A 155 7.97 -5.47 -8.13
N ASP A 156 7.82 -4.59 -9.12
CA ASP A 156 8.45 -3.26 -9.11
C ASP A 156 7.93 -2.39 -7.95
N LEU A 157 6.61 -2.38 -7.72
CA LEU A 157 6.00 -1.69 -6.58
C LEU A 157 6.57 -2.19 -5.25
N ILE A 158 6.67 -3.51 -5.07
CA ILE A 158 7.27 -4.11 -3.87
C ILE A 158 8.74 -3.70 -3.74
N TRP A 159 9.46 -3.58 -4.85
CA TRP A 159 10.87 -3.16 -4.86
C TRP A 159 11.06 -1.71 -4.40
N GLU A 160 10.16 -0.83 -4.80
CA GLU A 160 10.16 0.60 -4.44
C GLU A 160 9.48 0.88 -3.09
N THR A 161 8.91 -0.15 -2.45
CA THR A 161 8.21 -0.03 -1.17
C THR A 161 9.18 0.29 -0.03
N GLY A 162 8.95 1.41 0.65
CA GLY A 162 9.73 1.81 1.83
C GLY A 162 9.27 1.14 3.11
N ILE A 163 7.98 0.78 3.21
CA ILE A 163 7.41 0.05 4.35
C ILE A 163 6.21 -0.79 3.92
N ILE A 164 6.08 -1.98 4.52
CA ILE A 164 4.87 -2.79 4.48
C ILE A 164 4.29 -2.80 5.89
N ILE A 165 3.00 -2.46 6.03
CA ILE A 165 2.28 -2.38 7.30
C ILE A 165 1.13 -3.38 7.29
#